data_AF-A0A674ALQ2-F1
#
_entry.id   AF-A0A674ALQ2-F1
#
_cell.length_a   1.000
_cell.length_b   1.000
_cell.length_c   1.000
_cell.angle_alpha   90.00
_cell.angle_beta   90.00
_cell.angle_gamma   90.00
#
_symmetry.space_group_name_H-M   'P 1'
#
loop_
_entity.id
_entity.type
_entity.pdbx_description
1 polymer ?
#
loop_
_entity_poly.entity_id
_entity_poly.type
_entity_poly.pdbx_seq_one_letter_code
_entity_poly.pdbx_strand_id
1 'polypeptide(L)'
;MALPSLQHYVDRLMFEGQCADCALVNVSTRRVMAATPGGSLEHLTRREIRRILARKREAIQTQGVSLGGLRCALVRDNMVTPGERSMDLRTKHRPSRGVAVRRTRRRNKKGHMLKI
;
A
#
# COMPACT_ATOMS: atom_id res chain seq x y z
N MET A 1 17.01 10.41 21.06
CA MET A 1 16.90 9.39 20.01
C MET A 1 16.06 9.92 18.86
N ALA A 2 16.64 10.17 17.69
CA ALA A 2 15.88 10.57 16.51
C ALA A 2 14.96 9.42 16.07
N LEU A 3 13.71 9.72 15.71
CA LEU A 3 12.84 8.72 15.10
C LEU A 3 13.47 8.31 13.76
N PRO A 4 13.65 7.01 13.46
CA PRO A 4 14.17 6.57 12.18
C PRO A 4 13.33 7.14 11.04
N SER A 5 14.00 7.50 9.94
CA SER A 5 13.33 8.05 8.76
C SER A 5 12.32 7.04 8.20
N LEU A 6 11.32 7.52 7.46
CA LEU A 6 10.37 6.63 6.79
C LEU A 6 11.07 5.75 5.75
N GLN A 7 12.16 6.23 5.16
CA GLN A 7 12.98 5.46 4.24
C GLN A 7 13.68 4.29 4.96
N HIS A 8 14.26 4.52 6.13
CA HIS A 8 14.85 3.44 6.94
C HIS A 8 13.83 2.35 7.29
N TYR A 9 12.55 2.69 7.43
CA TYR A 9 11.50 1.68 7.63
C TYR A 9 11.26 0.81 6.38
N VAL A 10 11.30 1.42 5.19
CA VAL A 10 11.22 0.70 3.92
C VAL A 10 12.45 -0.18 3.74
N ASP A 11 13.65 0.36 3.96
CA ASP A 11 14.91 -0.37 3.79
C ASP A 11 14.95 -1.60 4.72
N ARG A 12 14.45 -1.48 5.95
CA ARG A 12 14.34 -2.61 6.89
C ARG A 12 13.38 -3.69 6.41
N LEU A 13 12.22 -3.31 5.87
CA LEU A 13 11.25 -4.27 5.31
C LEU A 13 11.82 -5.00 4.09
N MET A 14 12.61 -4.30 3.27
CA MET A 14 13.26 -4.87 2.09
C MET A 14 14.44 -5.77 2.47
N PHE A 15 15.17 -5.46 3.54
CA PHE A 15 16.31 -6.25 4.02
C PHE A 15 15.94 -7.68 4.43
N GLU A 16 14.70 -7.91 4.88
CA GLU A 16 14.20 -9.25 5.22
C GLU A 16 14.12 -10.18 3.99
N GLY A 17 14.27 -9.65 2.77
CA GLY A 17 14.39 -10.42 1.52
C GLY A 17 13.08 -11.06 1.03
N GLN A 18 11.97 -10.86 1.74
CA GLN A 18 10.66 -11.41 1.39
C GLN A 18 9.84 -10.49 0.45
N CYS A 19 10.23 -9.22 0.36
CA CYS A 19 9.53 -8.20 -0.42
C CYS A 19 10.39 -7.74 -1.59
N ALA A 20 9.78 -7.58 -2.77
CA ALA A 20 10.43 -7.04 -3.96
C ALA A 20 10.20 -5.53 -4.15
N ASP A 21 9.20 -4.98 -3.47
CA ASP A 21 8.84 -3.55 -3.52
C ASP A 21 8.06 -3.21 -2.23
N CYS A 22 8.11 -1.96 -1.80
CA CYS A 22 7.34 -1.45 -0.67
C CYS A 22 7.12 0.07 -0.79
N ALA A 23 5.96 0.55 -0.34
CA ALA A 23 5.73 1.98 -0.18
C ALA A 23 4.95 2.33 1.10
N LEU A 24 5.32 3.49 1.66
CA LEU A 24 4.58 4.15 2.73
C LEU A 24 3.82 5.34 2.16
N VAL A 25 2.52 5.37 2.35
CA VAL A 25 1.64 6.41 1.83
C VAL A 25 0.92 7.13 2.96
N ASN A 26 0.89 8.46 2.88
CA ASN A 26 0.06 9.28 3.76
C ASN A 26 -1.40 9.23 3.28
N VAL A 27 -2.31 8.78 4.14
CA VAL A 27 -3.73 8.65 3.79
C VAL A 27 -4.41 10.00 3.57
N SER A 28 -4.06 11.02 4.36
CA SER A 28 -4.70 12.34 4.30
C SER A 28 -4.28 13.10 3.04
N THR A 29 -2.98 13.16 2.78
CA THR A 29 -2.45 13.87 1.60
C THR A 29 -2.44 13.01 0.34
N ARG A 30 -2.59 11.70 0.48
CA ARG A 30 -2.57 10.71 -0.61
C ARG A 30 -1.27 10.77 -1.41
N ARG A 31 -0.15 10.91 -0.70
CA ARG A 31 1.20 10.98 -1.28
C ARG A 31 2.05 9.85 -0.72
N VAL A 32 2.89 9.29 -1.58
CA VAL A 32 4.01 8.44 -1.17
C VAL A 32 4.95 9.28 -0.29
N MET A 33 5.34 8.74 0.86
CA MET A 33 6.24 9.34 1.83
C MET A 33 7.63 8.71 1.81
N ALA A 34 7.70 7.43 1.45
CA ALA A 34 8.91 6.64 1.24
C ALA A 34 8.52 5.44 0.38
N ALA A 35 9.44 4.95 -0.44
CA ALA A 35 9.25 3.75 -1.26
C ALA A 35 10.61 3.13 -1.58
N THR A 36 10.59 1.89 -2.07
CA THR A 36 11.78 1.24 -2.62
C THR A 36 12.22 2.01 -3.88
N PRO A 37 13.47 2.52 -3.96
CA PRO A 37 13.93 3.24 -5.13
C PRO A 37 13.87 2.38 -6.40
N GLY A 38 13.27 2.92 -7.46
CA GLY A 38 13.07 2.21 -8.73
C GLY A 38 11.97 1.13 -8.68
N GLY A 39 11.26 1.02 -7.56
CA GLY A 39 10.08 0.17 -7.42
C GLY A 39 8.87 0.77 -8.14
N SER A 40 7.90 -0.06 -8.54
CA SER A 40 6.65 0.43 -9.14
C SER A 40 5.81 1.25 -8.14
N LEU A 41 5.88 0.90 -6.85
CA LEU A 41 5.06 1.54 -5.82
C LEU A 41 5.48 3.00 -5.54
N GLU A 42 6.67 3.44 -5.95
CA GLU A 42 7.08 4.85 -5.89
C GLU A 42 6.21 5.74 -6.79
N HIS A 43 5.63 5.17 -7.86
CA HIS A 43 4.77 5.85 -8.81
C HIS A 43 3.28 5.83 -8.45
N LEU A 44 2.92 5.42 -7.22
CA LEU A 44 1.54 5.41 -6.77
C LEU A 44 0.88 6.78 -6.89
N THR A 45 -0.20 6.82 -7.68
CA THR A 45 -0.92 8.06 -7.94
C THR A 45 -1.96 8.34 -6.86
N ARG A 46 -2.33 9.63 -6.70
CA ARG A 46 -3.45 10.03 -5.83
C ARG A 46 -4.76 9.30 -6.18
N ARG A 47 -4.98 9.01 -7.47
CA ARG A 47 -6.18 8.31 -7.96
C ARG A 47 -6.22 6.87 -7.49
N GLU A 48 -5.10 6.15 -7.60
CA GLU A 48 -4.97 4.77 -7.12
C GLU A 48 -5.15 4.71 -5.60
N ILE A 49 -4.53 5.63 -4.85
CA ILE A 49 -4.68 5.70 -3.38
C ILE A 49 -6.13 5.98 -2.97
N ARG A 50 -6.84 6.88 -3.69
CA ARG A 50 -8.29 7.09 -3.45
C ARG A 50 -9.10 5.83 -3.70
N ARG A 51 -8.75 5.06 -4.75
CA ARG A 51 -9.42 3.81 -5.08
C ARG A 51 -9.24 2.80 -3.95
N ILE A 52 -8.01 2.56 -3.49
CA ILE A 52 -7.70 1.68 -2.35
C ILE A 52 -8.53 2.06 -1.11
N LEU A 53 -8.68 3.35 -0.84
CA LEU A 53 -9.39 3.88 0.33
C LEU A 53 -10.90 4.09 0.13
N ALA A 54 -11.44 3.79 -1.04
CA ALA A 54 -12.84 4.04 -1.35
C ALA A 54 -13.77 3.21 -0.46
N ARG A 55 -14.89 3.81 -0.02
CA ARG A 55 -15.92 3.09 0.75
C ARG A 55 -16.68 2.08 -0.11
N LYS A 56 -16.96 2.42 -1.37
CA LYS A 56 -17.57 1.50 -2.35
C LYS A 56 -16.50 0.50 -2.80
N ARG A 57 -16.69 -0.78 -2.48
CA ARG A 57 -15.71 -1.85 -2.71
C ARG A 57 -15.98 -2.68 -3.96
N GLU A 58 -17.22 -2.70 -4.42
CA GLU A 58 -17.70 -3.48 -5.57
C GLU A 58 -16.78 -3.38 -6.79
N ALA A 59 -16.40 -2.16 -7.15
CA ALA A 59 -15.61 -1.96 -8.36
C ALA A 59 -14.13 -2.40 -8.19
N ILE A 60 -13.61 -2.59 -6.97
CA ILE A 60 -12.31 -3.25 -6.74
C ILE A 60 -12.49 -4.77 -6.79
N GLN A 61 -13.61 -5.29 -6.29
CA GLN A 61 -13.93 -6.72 -6.33
C GLN A 61 -14.10 -7.21 -7.77
N THR A 62 -14.78 -6.45 -8.63
CA THR A 62 -15.06 -6.86 -10.02
C THR A 62 -13.93 -6.51 -10.99
N GLN A 63 -13.32 -5.33 -10.88
CA GLN A 63 -12.33 -4.86 -11.88
C GLN A 63 -10.88 -5.00 -11.39
N GLY A 64 -10.67 -5.12 -10.07
CA GLY A 64 -9.36 -5.00 -9.45
C GLY A 64 -8.94 -3.54 -9.23
N VAL A 65 -7.64 -3.33 -9.06
CA VAL A 65 -7.04 -2.01 -8.83
C VAL A 65 -5.65 -1.93 -9.48
N SER A 66 -5.21 -0.73 -9.82
CA SER A 66 -3.84 -0.46 -10.24
C SER A 66 -3.03 0.09 -9.06
N LEU A 67 -1.80 -0.37 -8.89
CA LEU A 67 -0.85 0.13 -7.89
C LEU A 67 0.46 0.50 -8.58
N GLY A 68 0.71 1.80 -8.80
CA GLY A 68 1.92 2.24 -9.51
C GLY A 68 1.97 1.69 -10.93
N GLY A 69 0.81 1.60 -11.60
CA GLY A 69 0.66 0.99 -12.91
C GLY A 69 0.53 -0.55 -12.91
N LEU A 70 0.81 -1.22 -11.79
CA LEU A 70 0.64 -2.67 -11.69
C LEU A 70 -0.84 -3.04 -11.54
N ARG A 71 -1.39 -3.76 -12.53
CA ARG A 71 -2.76 -4.28 -12.46
C ARG A 71 -2.83 -5.43 -11.46
N CYS A 72 -3.70 -5.30 -10.47
CA CYS A 72 -3.88 -6.25 -9.38
C CYS A 72 -5.34 -6.73 -9.30
N ALA A 73 -5.52 -8.01 -8.99
CA ALA A 73 -6.81 -8.62 -8.65
C ALA A 73 -6.96 -8.69 -7.12
N LEU A 74 -8.17 -8.53 -6.63
CA LEU A 74 -8.50 -8.61 -5.21
C LEU A 74 -8.56 -10.07 -4.75
N VAL A 75 -7.89 -10.38 -3.64
CA VAL A 75 -7.93 -11.69 -3.00
C VAL A 75 -8.73 -11.61 -1.70
N ARG A 76 -8.45 -10.61 -0.86
CA ARG A 76 -9.18 -10.35 0.39
C ARG A 76 -9.34 -8.85 0.63
N ASP A 77 -10.44 -8.43 1.23
CA ASP A 77 -10.70 -7.01 1.47
C ASP A 77 -11.37 -6.73 2.82
N ASN A 78 -10.59 -6.19 3.75
CA ASN A 78 -11.02 -5.72 5.05
C ASN A 78 -10.61 -4.25 5.25
N MET A 79 -10.37 -3.49 4.16
CA MET A 79 -9.77 -2.15 4.21
C MET A 79 -10.67 -1.13 4.94
N VAL A 80 -11.98 -1.32 4.84
CA VAL A 80 -13.00 -0.50 5.51
C VAL A 80 -13.50 -1.11 6.82
N THR A 81 -13.15 -2.36 7.12
CA THR A 81 -13.49 -3.07 8.35
C THR A 81 -12.73 -2.44 9.53
N PRO A 82 -13.42 -2.04 10.61
CA PRO A 82 -12.75 -1.59 11.84
C PRO A 82 -11.78 -2.64 12.38
N GLY A 83 -10.62 -2.22 12.91
CA GLY A 83 -9.58 -3.12 13.44
C GLY A 83 -8.64 -3.71 12.37
N GLU A 84 -9.19 -4.37 11.35
CA GLU A 84 -8.39 -5.10 10.36
C GLU A 84 -7.74 -4.20 9.32
N ARG A 85 -8.49 -3.29 8.69
CA ARG A 85 -8.01 -2.30 7.70
C ARG A 85 -6.85 -2.79 6.81
N SER A 86 -7.04 -3.95 6.21
CA SER A 86 -6.08 -4.63 5.34
C SER A 86 -6.76 -5.08 4.06
N MET A 87 -6.00 -5.28 2.99
CA MET A 87 -6.47 -5.96 1.79
C MET A 87 -5.29 -6.70 1.16
N ASP A 88 -5.58 -7.86 0.58
CA ASP A 88 -4.59 -8.65 -0.15
C ASP A 88 -4.97 -8.70 -1.61
N LEU A 89 -3.95 -8.58 -2.43
CA LEU A 89 -4.03 -8.46 -3.87
C LEU A 89 -3.05 -9.43 -4.51
N ARG A 90 -3.26 -9.72 -5.79
CA ARG A 90 -2.30 -10.45 -6.61
C ARG A 90 -2.10 -9.74 -7.94
N THR A 91 -0.85 -9.54 -8.36
CA THR A 91 -0.58 -8.93 -9.66
C THR A 91 -1.09 -9.83 -10.79
N LYS A 92 -1.64 -9.23 -11.85
CA LYS A 92 -2.19 -9.96 -13.01
C LYS A 92 -1.11 -10.41 -14.00
N HIS A 93 0.10 -9.84 -13.95
CA HIS A 93 1.21 -10.25 -14.80
C HIS A 93 1.80 -11.60 -14.34
N ARG A 94 2.55 -12.26 -15.23
CA ARG A 94 3.27 -13.52 -14.92
C ARG A 94 4.79 -13.25 -14.93
N PRO A 95 5.57 -13.75 -13.96
CA PRO A 95 5.10 -14.42 -12.74
C PRO A 95 4.33 -13.46 -11.83
N SER A 96 3.24 -13.92 -11.22
CA SER A 96 2.38 -13.09 -10.37
C SER A 96 2.98 -12.95 -8.96
N ARG A 97 2.85 -11.79 -8.34
CA ARG A 97 3.29 -11.51 -6.96
C ARG A 97 2.09 -11.20 -6.08
N GLY A 98 2.17 -11.61 -4.81
CA GLY A 98 1.23 -11.17 -3.78
C GLY A 98 1.53 -9.73 -3.39
N VAL A 99 0.50 -8.95 -3.08
CA VAL A 99 0.63 -7.57 -2.60
C VAL A 99 -0.29 -7.39 -1.39
N ALA A 100 0.27 -6.94 -0.28
CA ALA A 100 -0.46 -6.75 0.97
C ALA A 100 -0.54 -5.27 1.31
N VAL A 101 -1.75 -4.74 1.48
CA VAL A 101 -1.96 -3.34 1.84
C VAL A 101 -2.53 -3.24 3.24
N ARG A 102 -1.88 -2.46 4.11
CA ARG A 102 -2.30 -2.26 5.51
C ARG A 102 -2.42 -0.78 5.85
N ARG A 103 -3.60 -0.36 6.30
CA ARG A 103 -3.82 0.98 6.85
C ARG A 103 -3.64 1.00 8.36
N THR A 104 -2.64 1.72 8.84
CA THR A 104 -2.32 1.88 10.26
C THR A 104 -2.66 3.28 10.76
N ARG A 105 -2.84 3.43 12.08
CA ARG A 105 -2.86 4.73 12.77
C ARG A 105 -1.44 5.05 13.21
N ARG A 106 -0.88 6.21 12.86
CA ARG A 106 0.41 6.63 13.41
C ARG A 106 0.19 7.14 14.83
N ARG A 107 0.81 6.50 15.82
CA ARG A 107 0.56 6.72 17.25
C ARG A 107 0.91 8.15 17.74
N ASN A 108 1.85 8.85 17.10
CA ASN A 108 2.38 10.14 17.62
C ASN A 108 2.14 11.39 16.76
N LYS A 109 1.44 11.31 15.62
CA LYS A 109 0.99 12.49 14.85
C LYS A 109 -0.34 12.12 14.20
N LYS A 110 -1.35 13.00 14.26
CA LYS A 110 -2.75 12.85 13.78
C LYS A 110 -2.88 12.39 12.31
N GLY A 111 -2.38 11.22 11.95
CA GLY A 111 -2.23 10.78 10.56
C GLY A 111 -2.33 9.26 10.42
N HIS A 112 -3.07 8.83 9.40
CA HIS A 112 -3.12 7.43 8.99
C HIS A 112 -2.04 7.16 7.94
N MET A 113 -1.40 6.00 8.01
CA MET A 113 -0.38 5.55 7.07
C MET A 113 -0.86 4.28 6.39
N LEU A 114 -0.65 4.18 5.08
CA LEU A 114 -0.79 2.95 4.32
C LEU A 114 0.61 2.36 4.12
N LYS A 115 0.75 1.07 4.40
CA LYS A 115 1.90 0.26 4.00
C LYS A 115 1.42 -0.62 2.85
N ILE A 116 2.13 -0.59 1.73
CA ILE A 116 1.85 -1.35 0.52
C ILE A 116 3.11 -2.15 0.20
#